data_AF-A0A4S4K5G4-F1
#
_entry.id   AF-A0A4S4K5G4-F1
#
_cell.length_a   1.000
_cell.length_b   1.000
_cell.length_c   1.000
_cell.angle_alpha   90.00
_cell.angle_beta   90.00
_cell.angle_gamma   90.00
#
_symmetry.space_group_name_H-M   'P 1'
#
loop_
_entity.id
_entity.type
_entity.pdbx_description
1 polymer ?
#
loop_
_entity_poly.entity_id
_entity_poly.type
_entity_poly.pdbx_seq_one_letter_code
_entity_poly.pdbx_strand_id
1 'polypeptide(L)'
;MDVDDEAEAEWMDVDGEDGTPQKRMKTNSGAVVAARNKREPRSSRHLVGMRDAEQASKAIKLRNLGQRPRNMLAKAGEGDRAIKTKMVSCAVYSLNDH
;
A
#
# COMPACT_ATOMS: atom_id res chain seq x y z
N MET A 1 16.44 51.56 9.03
CA MET A 1 15.68 50.57 8.26
C MET A 1 15.59 49.37 9.15
N ASP A 2 14.43 49.08 9.71
CA ASP A 2 14.08 47.76 10.24
C ASP A 2 12.58 47.64 10.06
N VAL A 3 12.24 46.80 9.09
CA VAL A 3 10.93 46.57 8.49
C VAL A 3 10.62 45.09 8.74
N ASP A 4 9.39 44.82 9.19
CA ASP A 4 8.68 43.53 9.19
C ASP A 4 9.15 42.42 10.16
N ASP A 5 8.42 42.26 11.28
CA ASP A 5 8.40 41.01 12.08
C ASP A 5 7.00 40.73 12.70
N GLU A 6 5.92 41.19 12.05
CA GLU A 6 4.53 40.94 12.49
C GLU A 6 3.67 40.18 11.46
N ALA A 7 4.19 39.88 10.26
CA ALA A 7 3.42 39.26 9.18
C ALA A 7 3.55 37.72 9.08
N GLU A 8 4.49 37.11 9.80
CA GLU A 8 4.78 35.66 9.68
C GLU A 8 3.98 34.77 10.66
N ALA A 9 3.20 35.36 11.57
CA ALA A 9 2.38 34.62 12.53
C ALA A 9 0.97 34.26 12.00
N GLU A 10 0.53 34.90 10.92
CA GLU A 10 -0.85 34.75 10.38
C GLU A 10 -0.98 33.61 9.35
N TRP A 11 0.12 32.95 8.98
CA TRP A 11 0.16 31.92 7.94
C TRP A 11 -0.09 30.48 8.43
N MET A 12 -0.51 30.30 9.68
CA MET A 12 -0.85 28.99 10.24
C MET A 12 -2.28 28.91 10.82
N ASP A 13 -3.25 29.58 10.20
CA ASP A 13 -4.65 29.20 10.38
C ASP A 13 -5.00 28.02 9.44
N VAL A 14 -4.65 26.81 9.91
CA VAL A 14 -5.08 25.57 9.28
C VAL A 14 -6.56 25.39 9.57
N ASP A 15 -7.38 25.77 8.58
CA ASP A 15 -8.79 25.46 8.37
C ASP A 15 -9.55 24.90 9.59
N GLY A 16 -10.47 25.72 10.11
CA GLY A 16 -11.43 25.37 11.15
C GLY A 16 -12.26 24.13 10.83
N GLU A 17 -11.80 22.97 11.32
CA GLU A 17 -12.63 21.81 11.56
C GLU A 17 -12.98 21.77 13.05
N ASP A 18 -14.16 22.30 13.40
CA ASP A 18 -14.83 22.14 14.69
C ASP A 18 -15.07 20.65 14.97
N GLY A 19 -14.02 20.00 15.45
CA GLY A 19 -14.04 18.63 15.94
C GLY A 19 -13.16 18.59 17.16
N THR A 20 -13.75 18.86 18.34
CA THR A 20 -13.10 18.65 19.64
C THR A 20 -12.18 17.42 19.58
N PRO A 21 -10.89 17.53 19.94
CA PRO A 21 -9.98 16.40 19.82
C PRO A 21 -10.48 15.30 20.73
N GLN A 22 -11.12 14.28 20.15
CA GLN A 22 -11.59 13.13 20.88
C GLN A 22 -10.35 12.40 21.40
N LYS A 23 -10.04 12.70 22.67
CA LYS A 23 -8.96 12.08 23.42
C LYS A 23 -9.01 10.58 23.16
N ARG A 24 -7.85 10.00 22.84
CA ARG A 24 -7.64 8.59 22.49
C ARG A 24 -8.16 7.70 23.61
N MET A 25 -9.46 7.44 23.64
CA MET A 25 -10.06 6.56 24.62
C MET A 25 -9.83 5.13 24.16
N LYS A 26 -9.02 4.40 24.92
CA LYS A 26 -8.77 2.99 24.69
C LYS A 26 -10.06 2.24 25.02
N THR A 27 -10.77 1.77 23.99
CA THR A 27 -11.89 0.85 24.17
C THR A 27 -11.34 -0.57 24.30
N ASN A 28 -12.06 -1.45 25.00
CA ASN A 28 -11.65 -2.84 25.25
C ASN A 28 -11.52 -3.70 23.98
N SER A 29 -11.92 -3.18 22.82
CA SER A 29 -11.78 -3.83 21.51
C SER A 29 -10.51 -3.43 20.75
N GLY A 30 -9.62 -2.62 21.34
CA GLY A 30 -8.37 -2.19 20.70
C GLY A 30 -8.57 -1.22 19.52
N ALA A 31 -9.81 -0.88 19.17
CA ALA A 31 -10.13 0.07 18.12
C ALA A 31 -9.92 1.50 18.64
N VAL A 32 -8.84 2.13 18.19
CA VAL A 32 -8.67 3.57 18.31
C VAL A 32 -9.80 4.26 17.53
N VAL A 33 -10.43 5.29 18.10
CA VAL A 33 -11.46 6.17 17.47
C VAL A 33 -10.96 6.87 16.19
N ALA A 34 -9.72 6.59 15.77
CA ALA A 34 -9.20 6.85 14.44
C ALA A 34 -9.98 6.12 13.32
N ALA A 35 -11.02 5.32 13.62
CA ALA A 35 -11.93 4.78 12.61
C ALA A 35 -12.62 5.86 11.76
N ARG A 36 -12.80 7.09 12.27
CA ARG A 36 -13.27 8.24 11.46
C ARG A 36 -12.17 8.88 10.61
N ASN A 37 -10.92 8.85 11.08
CA ASN A 37 -9.75 9.45 10.43
C ASN A 37 -8.81 8.37 9.86
N LYS A 38 -9.34 7.24 9.41
CA LYS A 38 -8.54 6.30 8.62
C LYS A 38 -8.32 6.96 7.28
N ARG A 39 -7.06 7.12 6.88
CA ARG A 39 -6.65 7.60 5.55
C ARG A 39 -6.96 6.53 4.50
N GLU A 40 -8.23 6.16 4.40
CA GLU A 40 -8.76 5.25 3.40
C GLU A 40 -9.06 6.07 2.13
N PRO A 41 -8.72 5.53 0.95
CA PRO A 41 -8.99 6.24 -0.29
C PRO A 41 -10.52 6.39 -0.46
N ARG A 42 -10.97 7.61 -0.80
CA ARG A 42 -12.39 7.94 -1.01
C ARG A 42 -13.05 7.09 -2.11
N SER A 43 -12.26 6.52 -3.02
CA SER A 43 -12.69 5.69 -4.13
C SER A 43 -11.69 4.58 -4.43
N SER A 44 -12.13 3.56 -5.16
CA SER A 44 -11.29 2.42 -5.53
C SER A 44 -10.18 2.83 -6.50
N ARG A 45 -8.93 2.80 -6.03
CA ARG A 45 -7.74 3.21 -6.82
C ARG A 45 -7.56 2.46 -8.14
N HIS A 46 -8.13 1.26 -8.26
CA HIS A 46 -8.03 0.44 -9.46
C HIS A 46 -8.91 0.94 -10.62
N LEU A 47 -9.99 1.67 -10.31
CA LEU A 47 -10.93 2.21 -11.29
C LEU A 47 -10.74 3.72 -11.51
N VAL A 48 -10.11 4.40 -10.54
CA VAL A 48 -9.75 5.83 -10.65
C VAL A 48 -8.84 6.04 -11.87
N GLY A 49 -9.26 6.93 -12.76
CA GLY A 49 -8.53 7.27 -13.99
C GLY A 49 -8.99 6.52 -15.24
N MET A 50 -9.98 5.62 -15.13
CA MET A 50 -10.62 5.00 -16.29
C MET A 50 -11.80 5.83 -16.76
N ARG A 51 -12.00 5.91 -18.09
CA ARG A 51 -13.09 6.69 -18.69
C ARG A 51 -14.45 6.03 -18.44
N ASP A 52 -14.58 4.76 -18.86
CA ASP A 52 -15.86 4.04 -18.89
C ASP A 52 -15.73 2.62 -18.32
N ALA A 53 -16.88 1.99 -18.03
CA ALA A 53 -16.97 0.60 -17.56
C ALA A 53 -16.37 -0.41 -18.55
N GLU A 54 -16.46 -0.15 -19.85
CA GLU A 54 -15.85 -1.00 -20.87
C GLU A 54 -14.32 -1.02 -20.74
N GLN A 55 -13.71 0.14 -20.50
CA GLN A 55 -12.26 0.26 -20.28
C GLN A 55 -11.84 -0.47 -19.01
N ALA A 56 -12.66 -0.41 -17.95
CA ALA A 56 -12.43 -1.18 -16.73
C ALA A 56 -12.47 -2.68 -16.98
N SER A 57 -13.46 -3.17 -17.73
CA SER A 57 -13.56 -4.59 -18.08
C SER A 57 -12.35 -5.06 -18.89
N LYS A 58 -11.85 -4.22 -19.81
CA LYS A 58 -10.68 -4.50 -20.63
C LYS A 58 -9.41 -4.51 -19.80
N ALA A 59 -9.24 -3.57 -18.88
CA ALA A 59 -8.10 -3.52 -17.98
C ALA A 59 -8.03 -4.76 -17.07
N ILE A 60 -9.17 -5.23 -16.55
CA ILE A 60 -9.25 -6.47 -15.78
C ILE A 60 -8.82 -7.68 -16.63
N LYS A 61 -9.29 -7.77 -17.88
CA LYS A 61 -8.90 -8.84 -18.80
C LYS A 61 -7.40 -8.83 -19.09
N LEU A 62 -6.81 -7.65 -19.32
CA LEU A 62 -5.37 -7.50 -19.55
C LEU A 62 -4.54 -7.88 -18.31
N ARG A 63 -4.98 -7.50 -17.12
CA ARG A 63 -4.38 -7.95 -15.86
C ARG A 63 -4.39 -9.48 -15.76
N ASN A 64 -5.54 -10.10 -15.97
CA ASN A 64 -5.68 -11.55 -15.87
C ASN A 64 -4.80 -12.28 -16.90
N LEU A 65 -4.67 -11.72 -18.11
CA LEU A 65 -3.77 -12.24 -19.13
C LEU A 65 -2.31 -12.19 -18.66
N GLY A 66 -1.87 -11.07 -18.08
CA GLY A 66 -0.51 -10.90 -17.55
C GLY A 66 -0.17 -11.80 -16.36
N GLN A 67 -1.18 -12.26 -15.60
CA GLN A 67 -0.99 -13.17 -14.46
C GLN A 67 -0.82 -14.64 -14.86
N ARG A 68 -1.31 -15.05 -16.04
CA ARG A 68 -1.22 -16.44 -16.54
C ARG A 68 0.18 -17.07 -16.47
N PRO A 69 1.27 -16.43 -16.94
CA PRO A 69 2.60 -17.05 -16.87
C PRO A 69 3.06 -17.32 -15.43
N ARG A 70 2.68 -16.47 -14.47
CA ARG A 70 3.02 -16.67 -13.06
C ARG A 70 2.18 -17.76 -12.42
N ASN A 71 0.90 -17.83 -12.74
CA ASN A 71 0.00 -18.88 -12.26
C ASN A 71 0.43 -20.26 -12.79
N MET A 72 0.97 -20.32 -14.02
CA MET A 72 1.58 -21.54 -14.57
C MET A 72 2.76 -22.04 -13.73
N LEU A 73 3.53 -21.13 -13.13
CA LEU A 73 4.65 -21.44 -12.24
C LEU A 73 4.24 -21.60 -10.77
N ALA A 74 2.93 -21.63 -10.48
CA ALA A 74 2.36 -21.73 -9.14
C ALA A 74 2.91 -20.68 -8.15
N LYS A 75 3.18 -19.47 -8.64
CA LYS A 75 3.61 -18.34 -7.78
C LYS A 75 2.45 -17.85 -6.93
N ALA A 76 2.71 -17.57 -5.65
CA ALA A 76 1.67 -17.12 -4.71
C ALA A 76 1.13 -15.72 -5.06
N GLY A 77 1.89 -14.92 -5.80
CA GLY A 77 1.49 -13.60 -6.27
C GLY A 77 2.62 -12.88 -6.98
N GLU A 78 2.42 -11.60 -7.27
CA GLU A 78 3.42 -10.78 -7.98
C GLU A 78 4.67 -10.50 -7.13
N GLY A 79 4.54 -10.56 -5.80
CA GLY A 79 5.65 -10.42 -4.86
C GLY A 79 6.51 -11.67 -4.71
N ASP A 80 6.00 -12.85 -5.08
CA ASP A 80 6.73 -14.11 -4.94
C ASP A 80 7.76 -14.27 -6.07
N ARG A 81 8.96 -13.76 -5.78
CA ARG A 81 10.15 -13.84 -6.64
C ARG A 81 11.24 -14.72 -6.02
N ALA A 82 10.88 -15.66 -5.16
CA ALA A 82 11.84 -16.56 -4.53
C ALA A 82 12.53 -17.43 -5.60
N ILE A 83 13.87 -17.42 -5.59
CA ILE A 83 14.74 -18.21 -6.44
C ILE A 83 15.27 -19.37 -5.60
N LYS A 84 14.91 -20.60 -5.98
CA LYS A 84 15.44 -21.80 -5.31
C LYS A 84 16.78 -22.14 -5.94
N THR A 85 17.81 -22.33 -5.11
CA THR A 85 19.10 -22.85 -5.57
C THR A 85 18.94 -24.33 -5.92
N LYS A 86 19.34 -24.71 -7.14
CA LYS A 86 19.18 -26.08 -7.66
C LYS A 86 20.03 -27.11 -6.90
N MET A 87 21.18 -26.69 -6.35
CA MET A 87 22.03 -27.51 -5.50
C MET A 87 22.48 -26.68 -4.31
N VAL A 88 22.33 -27.23 -3.12
CA VAL A 88 22.89 -26.66 -1.89
C VAL A 88 24.25 -27.31 -1.69
N SER A 89 25.25 -26.52 -1.31
CA SER A 89 26.66 -26.95 -1.21
C SER A 89 26.88 -28.23 -0.38
N CYS A 90 25.99 -28.55 0.56
CA CYS A 90 26.06 -29.77 1.36
C CYS A 90 26.04 -31.08 0.53
N ALA A 91 25.37 -31.09 -0.63
CA ALA A 91 25.32 -32.27 -1.51
C ALA A 91 26.58 -32.47 -2.37
N VAL A 92 27.48 -31.47 -2.42
CA VAL A 92 28.76 -31.58 -3.14
C VAL A 92 29.82 -32.26 -2.26
N TYR A 93 29.71 -32.11 -0.93
CA TYR A 93 30.67 -32.70 0.01
C TYR A 93 30.38 -34.17 0.35
N SER A 94 29.15 -34.68 0.15
CA SER A 94 28.84 -36.09 0.44
C SER A 94 29.21 -37.08 -0.68
N LEU A 95 29.73 -36.60 -1.80
CA LEU A 95 30.15 -37.43 -2.95
C LEU A 95 31.68 -37.56 -3.05
N ASN A 96 32.44 -36.89 -2.17
CA ASN A 96 33.90 -36.90 -2.15
C ASN A 96 34.49 -37.65 -0.93
N ASP A 97 33.65 -38.29 -0.11
CA ASP A 97 34.09 -39.16 0.99
C ASP A 97 34.12 -40.63 0.53
N HIS A 98 35.09 -40.99 -0.31
CA HIS A 98 35.53 -42.38 -0.57
C HIS A 98 37.01 -42.43 -0.91
#